data_AF-A0A9P8PZX6-F1
#
_entry.id   AF-A0A9P8PZX6-F1
#
_cell.length_a   1.000
_cell.length_b   1.000
_cell.length_c   1.000
_cell.angle_alpha   90.00
_cell.angle_beta   90.00
_cell.angle_gamma   90.00
#
_symmetry.space_group_name_H-M   'P 1'
#
loop_
_entity.id
_entity.type
_entity.pdbx_description
1 polymer ?
#
loop_
_entity_poly.entity_id
_entity_poly.type
_entity_poly.pdbx_seq_one_letter_code
_entity_poly.pdbx_strand_id
1 'polypeptide(L)'
;MSNEYITLISSDNHHFIISKPAAFVSNTLKNALNLNFKESETNIIKLNENSLVLNKICEYFYYNLKYKDQEIDVPEFEIPTEMALELLVASDYFDC
;
A
#
# COMPACT_ATOMS: atom_id res chain seq x y z
N MET A 1 -8.11 6.66 20.90
CA MET A 1 -7.01 7.11 20.02
C MET A 1 -6.94 6.12 18.87
N SER A 2 -7.69 6.33 17.79
CA SER A 2 -7.62 5.48 16.60
C SER A 2 -6.24 5.70 15.97
N ASN A 3 -5.44 4.64 15.86
CA ASN A 3 -4.10 4.74 15.26
C ASN A 3 -4.27 5.19 13.79
N GLU A 4 -3.79 6.39 13.47
CA GLU A 4 -3.96 7.02 12.14
C GLU A 4 -3.01 6.44 11.09
N TYR A 5 -2.03 5.66 11.54
CA TYR A 5 -0.95 5.12 10.71
C TYR A 5 -0.84 3.60 10.85
N ILE A 6 -0.35 2.98 9.78
CA ILE A 6 -0.04 1.56 9.67
C ILE A 6 1.42 1.43 9.26
N THR A 7 2.09 0.44 9.83
CA THR A 7 3.45 0.06 9.44
C THR A 7 3.40 -1.17 8.56
N LEU A 8 3.83 -1.04 7.30
CA LEU A 8 4.06 -2.15 6.39
C LEU A 8 5.54 -2.53 6.45
N ILE A 9 5.84 -3.81 6.66
CA ILE A 9 7.20 -4.33 6.74
C ILE A 9 7.48 -5.18 5.51
N SER A 10 8.47 -4.81 4.71
CA SER A 10 8.91 -5.56 3.53
C SER A 10 9.68 -6.83 3.90
N SER A 11 9.92 -7.71 2.92
CA SER A 11 10.65 -8.96 3.11
C SER A 11 12.11 -8.76 3.54
N ASP A 12 12.69 -7.62 3.20
CA ASP A 12 14.04 -7.15 3.57
C ASP A 12 14.03 -6.24 4.81
N ASN A 13 12.93 -6.25 5.58
CA ASN A 13 12.75 -5.58 6.88
C ASN A 13 12.78 -4.05 6.85
N HIS A 14 12.46 -3.43 5.71
CA HIS A 14 12.21 -2.00 5.64
C HIS A 14 10.79 -1.70 6.16
N HIS A 15 10.66 -0.59 6.88
CA HIS A 15 9.41 -0.20 7.53
C HIS A 15 8.82 1.02 6.83
N PHE A 16 7.65 0.85 6.24
CA PHE A 16 6.89 1.91 5.61
C PHE A 16 5.73 2.33 6.50
N ILE A 17 5.75 3.57 6.96
CA ILE A 17 4.68 4.13 7.79
C ILE A 17 3.76 4.93 6.87
N ILE A 18 2.54 4.45 6.66
CA ILE A 18 1.54 5.07 5.80
C ILE A 18 0.27 5.40 6.58
N SER A 19 -0.50 6.36 6.10
CA SER A 19 -1.78 6.70 6.72
C SER A 19 -2.82 5.61 6.46
N LYS A 20 -3.74 5.42 7.41
CA LYS A 20 -4.83 4.45 7.29
C LYS A 20 -5.69 4.65 6.05
N PRO A 21 -6.05 5.89 5.64
CA PRO A 21 -6.75 6.11 4.37
C PRO A 21 -5.97 5.66 3.14
N ALA A 22 -4.64 5.81 3.12
CA ALA A 22 -3.80 5.36 2.01
C ALA A 22 -3.75 3.83 1.97
N ALA A 23 -3.53 3.17 3.11
CA ALA A 23 -3.55 1.72 3.19
C ALA A 23 -4.88 1.10 2.74
N PHE A 24 -5.99 1.81 2.95
CA PHE A 24 -7.33 1.37 2.56
C PHE A 24 -7.62 1.51 1.06
N VAL A 25 -6.69 2.05 0.27
CA VAL A 25 -6.70 1.88 -1.20
C VAL A 25 -6.60 0.40 -1.57
N SER A 26 -5.82 -0.38 -0.81
CA SER A 26 -5.78 -1.83 -0.96
C SER A 26 -6.94 -2.48 -0.21
N ASN A 27 -7.79 -3.21 -0.94
CA ASN A 27 -8.85 -4.01 -0.32
C ASN A 27 -8.26 -5.14 0.53
N THR A 28 -7.14 -5.74 0.10
CA THR A 28 -6.44 -6.76 0.88
C THR A 28 -5.99 -6.23 2.25
N LEU A 29 -5.33 -5.07 2.29
CA LEU A 29 -4.91 -4.46 3.55
C LEU A 29 -6.10 -4.02 4.41
N LYS A 30 -7.13 -3.42 3.79
CA LYS A 30 -8.37 -3.04 4.48
C LYS A 30 -9.02 -4.25 5.14
N ASN A 31 -9.11 -5.38 4.45
CA ASN A 31 -9.68 -6.61 4.98
C ASN A 31 -8.81 -7.19 6.10
N ALA A 32 -7.49 -7.24 5.92
CA ALA A 32 -6.56 -7.70 6.95
C ALA A 32 -6.72 -6.90 8.27
N LEU A 33 -6.78 -5.58 8.17
CA LEU A 33 -6.91 -4.68 9.33
C LEU A 33 -8.27 -4.74 10.03
N ASN A 34 -9.32 -5.15 9.30
CA ASN A 34 -10.67 -5.27 9.86
C ASN A 34 -10.95 -6.68 10.41
N LEU A 35 -10.32 -7.72 9.85
CA LEU A 35 -10.57 -9.12 10.21
C LEU A 35 -9.60 -9.64 11.31
N ASN A 36 -8.34 -9.19 11.32
CA ASN A 36 -7.33 -9.71 12.23
C ASN A 36 -7.19 -8.83 13.47
N PHE A 37 -7.81 -9.25 14.59
CA PHE A 37 -7.80 -8.53 15.86
C PHE A 37 -6.37 -8.16 16.32
N LYS A 38 -5.40 -9.08 16.21
CA LYS A 38 -3.99 -8.84 16.61
C LYS A 38 -3.24 -7.83 15.72
N GLU A 39 -3.46 -7.86 14.41
CA GLU A 39 -2.84 -6.90 13.49
C GLU A 39 -3.54 -5.54 13.57
N SER A 40 -4.85 -5.52 13.86
CA SER A 40 -5.61 -4.31 14.12
C SER A 40 -5.18 -3.59 15.41
N GLU A 41 -4.75 -4.35 16.43
CA GLU A 41 -4.21 -3.81 17.68
C GLU A 41 -2.82 -3.21 17.48
N THR A 42 -1.95 -3.89 16.71
CA THR A 42 -0.57 -3.45 16.50
C THR A 42 -0.40 -2.44 15.36
N ASN A 43 -1.32 -2.42 14.38
CA ASN A 43 -1.23 -1.66 13.13
C ASN A 43 0.08 -1.94 12.36
N ILE A 44 0.56 -3.18 12.44
CA ILE A 44 1.76 -3.65 11.74
C ILE A 44 1.37 -4.83 10.86
N ILE A 45 1.77 -4.79 9.58
CA ILE A 45 1.56 -5.87 8.62
C ILE A 45 2.91 -6.22 8.00
N LYS A 46 3.22 -7.52 7.97
CA LYS A 46 4.42 -8.04 7.31
C LYS A 46 4.05 -8.57 5.93
N LEU A 47 4.87 -8.23 4.94
CA LEU A 47 4.62 -8.52 3.53
C LEU A 47 5.82 -9.24 2.92
N ASN A 48 5.57 -9.98 1.84
CA ASN A 48 6.60 -10.70 1.10
C ASN A 48 7.26 -9.87 0.01
N GLU A 49 6.74 -8.67 -0.27
CA GLU A 49 7.31 -7.75 -1.25
C GLU A 49 8.62 -7.16 -0.75
N ASN A 50 9.59 -6.99 -1.65
CA ASN A 50 10.83 -6.29 -1.37
C ASN A 50 10.58 -4.78 -1.18
N SER A 51 11.52 -4.06 -0.55
CA SER A 51 11.38 -2.62 -0.30
C SER A 51 11.12 -1.78 -1.54
N LEU A 52 11.71 -2.12 -2.69
CA LEU A 52 11.57 -1.31 -3.90
C LEU A 52 10.14 -1.38 -4.43
N VAL A 53 9.60 -2.59 -4.55
CA VAL A 53 8.21 -2.83 -4.96
C VAL A 53 7.26 -2.22 -3.95
N LEU A 54 7.46 -2.48 -2.66
CA LEU A 54 6.57 -1.97 -1.62
C LEU A 54 6.60 -0.44 -1.53
N ASN A 55 7.74 0.20 -1.76
CA ASN A 55 7.83 1.66 -1.85
C ASN A 55 6.95 2.20 -2.98
N LYS A 56 7.02 1.58 -4.17
CA LYS A 56 6.23 2.02 -5.32
C LYS A 56 4.72 1.77 -5.12
N ILE A 57 4.34 0.69 -4.46
CA ILE A 57 2.95 0.44 -4.04
C ILE A 57 2.48 1.50 -3.04
N CYS A 58 3.31 1.88 -2.05
CA CYS A 58 2.98 2.96 -1.12
C CYS A 58 2.79 4.30 -1.85
N GLU A 59 3.65 4.63 -2.82
CA GLU A 59 3.47 5.80 -3.69
C GLU A 59 2.13 5.75 -4.43
N TYR A 60 1.77 4.58 -5.00
CA TYR A 60 0.50 4.39 -5.68
C TYR A 60 -0.70 4.60 -4.74
N PHE A 61 -0.64 4.11 -3.50
CA PHE A 61 -1.71 4.33 -2.53
C PHE A 61 -2.00 5.82 -2.32
N TYR A 62 -0.96 6.64 -2.16
CA TYR A 62 -1.14 8.08 -2.01
C TYR A 62 -1.57 8.76 -3.31
N TYR A 63 -1.04 8.32 -4.45
CA TYR A 63 -1.46 8.79 -5.76
C TYR A 63 -2.95 8.53 -5.98
N ASN A 64 -3.40 7.28 -5.83
CA ASN A 64 -4.81 6.91 -5.99
C ASN A 64 -5.69 7.64 -4.97
N LEU A 65 -5.30 7.70 -3.69
CA LEU A 65 -6.07 8.42 -2.68
C LEU A 65 -6.28 9.91 -3.03
N LYS A 66 -5.26 10.56 -3.61
CA LYS A 66 -5.29 11.97 -3.98
C LYS A 66 -6.11 12.22 -5.26
N TYR A 67 -6.00 11.33 -6.25
CA TYR A 67 -6.48 11.56 -7.61
C TYR A 67 -7.72 10.74 -8.01
N LYS A 68 -8.17 9.76 -7.21
CA LYS A 68 -9.30 8.88 -7.55
C LYS A 68 -10.61 9.59 -7.93
N ASP A 69 -10.85 10.78 -7.40
CA ASP A 69 -12.06 11.58 -7.63
C ASP A 69 -11.80 12.76 -8.59
N GLN A 70 -10.63 12.83 -9.21
CA GLN A 70 -10.23 13.90 -10.14
C GLN A 70 -10.27 13.39 -11.58
N GLU A 71 -10.88 14.16 -12.47
CA GLU A 71 -10.96 13.85 -13.90
C GLU A 71 -10.02 14.71 -14.76
N ILE A 72 -9.50 15.81 -14.19
CA ILE A 72 -8.69 16.82 -14.88
C ILE A 72 -7.38 17.00 -14.12
N ASP A 73 -6.28 17.23 -14.84
CA ASP A 73 -4.93 17.48 -14.29
C ASP A 73 -4.36 16.35 -13.42
N VAL A 74 -4.77 15.11 -13.71
CA VAL A 74 -4.19 13.91 -13.08
C VAL A 74 -2.84 13.61 -13.73
N PRO A 75 -1.71 13.67 -12.99
CA PRO A 75 -0.40 13.37 -13.55
C PRO A 75 -0.25 11.88 -13.86
N GLU A 76 0.61 11.53 -14.80
CA GLU A 76 0.93 10.13 -15.08
C GLU A 76 1.67 9.49 -13.89
N PHE A 77 1.27 8.28 -13.50
CA PHE A 77 1.99 7.50 -12.51
C PHE A 77 3.08 6.68 -13.19
N GLU A 78 4.31 7.17 -13.11
CA GLU A 78 5.45 6.53 -13.78
C GLU A 78 5.80 5.18 -13.13
N ILE A 79 5.83 4.12 -13.95
CA ILE A 79 6.24 2.77 -13.55
C ILE A 79 7.55 2.42 -14.26
N PRO A 80 8.64 2.17 -13.52
CA PRO A 80 9.89 1.71 -14.11
C PRO A 80 9.71 0.37 -14.82
N THR A 81 10.25 0.25 -16.04
CA THR A 81 10.07 -0.95 -16.88
C THR A 81 10.63 -2.20 -16.22
N GLU A 82 11.76 -2.05 -15.53
CA GLU A 82 12.43 -3.12 -14.80
C GLU A 82 11.62 -3.69 -13.62
N MET A 83 10.63 -2.94 -13.11
CA MET A 83 9.77 -3.36 -11.98
C MET A 83 8.36 -3.74 -12.41
N ALA A 84 8.00 -3.57 -13.69
CA ALA A 84 6.61 -3.67 -14.15
C ALA A 84 5.96 -5.03 -13.85
N LEU A 85 6.70 -6.14 -14.00
CA LEU A 85 6.17 -7.48 -13.73
C LEU A 85 5.94 -7.73 -12.24
N GLU A 86 6.87 -7.30 -11.38
CA GLU A 86 6.74 -7.42 -9.93
C GLU A 86 5.56 -6.58 -9.43
N LEU A 87 5.40 -5.37 -9.95
CA LEU A 87 4.30 -4.49 -9.61
C LEU A 87 2.94 -5.01 -10.08
N LEU A 88 2.88 -5.68 -11.23
CA LEU A 88 1.66 -6.34 -11.72
C LEU A 88 1.22 -7.48 -10.80
N VAL A 89 2.16 -8.28 -10.31
CA VAL A 89 1.87 -9.35 -9.34
C VAL A 89 1.45 -8.76 -8.00
N ALA A 90 2.14 -7.72 -7.54
CA ALA A 90 1.80 -7.02 -6.32
C ALA A 90 0.42 -6.36 -6.38
N SER A 91 0.05 -5.73 -7.51
CA SER A 91 -1.27 -5.08 -7.66
C SER A 91 -2.42 -6.08 -7.54
N ASP A 92 -2.25 -7.30 -8.09
CA ASP A 92 -3.23 -8.38 -7.93
C ASP A 92 -3.36 -8.79 -6.46
N TYR A 93 -2.23 -8.95 -5.75
CA TYR A 93 -2.25 -9.26 -4.31
C TYR A 93 -2.90 -8.15 -3.47
N PHE A 94 -2.59 -6.88 -3.74
CA PHE A 94 -3.14 -5.76 -2.98
C PHE A 94 -4.58 -5.39 -3.39
N ASP A 95 -5.11 -5.96 -4.48
CA ASP A 95 -6.42 -5.66 -5.04
C ASP A 95 -6.62 -4.13 -5.17
N CYS A 96 -5.76 -3.50 -5.98
CA CYS A 96 -5.70 -2.05 -6.19
C CYS A 96 -5.18 -1.63 -7.56
#